data_AF-A0A217EH13-F1
#
_entry.id   AF-A0A217EH13-F1
#
_cell.length_a   1.000
_cell.length_b   1.000
_cell.length_c   1.000
_cell.angle_alpha   90.00
_cell.angle_beta   90.00
_cell.angle_gamma   90.00
#
_symmetry.space_group_name_H-M   'P 1'
#
loop_
_entity.id
_entity.type
_entity.pdbx_description
1 polymer ?
#
loop_
_entity_poly.entity_id
_entity_poly.type
_entity_poly.pdbx_seq_one_letter_code
_entity_poly.pdbx_strand_id
1 'polypeptide(L)'
;MKIENVPSSIDPQIDLERAKRECLELTKKRAYISAGAAIVPIPFFDVVIDVGILTALIPEINQKLGLSKDYTTVFNPQTKEVHWDELKKRGIEFSGLMVARTGVKKSINGFVSRMLTKQVTKFVPLGGQIIAASLGYIVFKKIAESHIEDSYNLAKKIQNEQRERDAAAQNQNQIPHQA
;
A
#
# COMPACT_ATOMS: atom_id res chain seq x y z
N MET A 1 19.26 0.54 4.59
CA MET A 1 18.25 0.41 3.52
C MET A 1 18.99 0.02 2.25
N LYS A 2 18.88 -1.23 1.80
CA LYS A 2 19.46 -1.66 0.52
C LYS A 2 18.40 -1.44 -0.55
N ILE A 3 18.65 -0.49 -1.42
CA ILE A 3 17.79 -0.18 -2.56
C ILE A 3 18.29 -1.08 -3.69
N GLU A 4 17.76 -2.29 -3.76
CA GLU A 4 18.13 -3.26 -4.82
C GLU A 4 17.22 -3.03 -6.03
N ASN A 5 17.80 -3.04 -7.24
CA ASN A 5 17.08 -2.99 -8.53
C ASN A 5 16.31 -1.70 -8.89
N VAL A 6 16.87 -0.53 -8.60
CA VAL A 6 16.40 0.71 -9.26
C VAL A 6 16.86 0.69 -10.72
N PRO A 7 15.95 0.79 -11.70
CA PRO A 7 16.36 0.86 -13.11
C PRO A 7 17.13 2.16 -13.37
N SER A 8 18.24 2.06 -14.12
CA SER A 8 19.10 3.20 -14.47
C SER A 8 18.50 4.15 -15.52
N SER A 9 17.41 3.72 -16.15
CA SER A 9 16.62 4.47 -17.12
C SER A 9 15.15 4.05 -17.05
N ILE A 10 14.24 4.97 -17.36
CA ILE A 10 12.82 4.70 -17.54
C ILE A 10 12.47 5.10 -18.96
N ASP A 11 11.51 4.41 -19.58
CA ASP A 11 11.04 4.78 -20.91
C ASP A 11 10.59 6.27 -20.91
N PRO A 12 11.30 7.14 -21.65
CA PRO A 12 11.04 8.58 -21.63
C PRO A 12 9.70 8.97 -22.25
N GLN A 13 9.01 8.04 -22.93
CA GLN A 13 7.66 8.25 -23.47
C GLN A 13 6.54 7.96 -22.45
N ILE A 14 6.85 7.41 -21.27
CA ILE A 14 5.84 7.18 -20.24
C ILE A 14 5.32 8.52 -19.71
N ASP A 15 4.01 8.72 -19.85
CA ASP A 15 3.27 9.77 -19.15
C ASP A 15 3.04 9.36 -17.70
N LEU A 16 3.98 9.76 -16.84
CA LEU A 16 3.97 9.45 -15.40
C LEU A 16 2.73 10.03 -14.68
N GLU A 17 2.18 11.16 -15.15
CA GLU A 17 0.97 11.76 -14.57
C GLU A 17 -0.26 10.90 -14.85
N ARG A 18 -0.39 10.43 -16.10
CA ARG A 18 -1.44 9.48 -16.46
C ARG A 18 -1.30 8.17 -15.70
N ALA A 19 -0.09 7.61 -15.63
CA ALA A 19 0.18 6.39 -14.89
C ALA A 19 -0.19 6.52 -13.39
N LYS A 20 0.17 7.65 -12.76
CA LYS A 20 -0.22 7.98 -11.38
C LYS A 20 -1.74 8.00 -11.22
N ARG A 21 -2.48 8.69 -12.09
CA ARG A 21 -3.95 8.72 -12.05
C ARG A 21 -4.57 7.33 -12.18
N GLU A 22 -4.08 6.52 -13.10
CA GLU A 22 -4.56 5.14 -13.26
C GLU A 22 -4.29 4.29 -12.00
N CYS A 23 -3.13 4.44 -11.37
CA CYS A 23 -2.81 3.76 -10.12
C CYS A 23 -3.74 4.19 -8.97
N LEU A 24 -4.07 5.48 -8.86
CA LEU A 24 -5.00 5.98 -7.84
C LEU A 24 -6.41 5.39 -8.01
N GLU A 25 -6.89 5.29 -9.24
CA GLU A 25 -8.19 4.66 -9.54
C GLU A 25 -8.20 3.16 -9.24
N LEU A 26 -7.10 2.45 -9.55
CA LEU A 26 -6.93 1.05 -9.19
C LEU A 26 -6.92 0.83 -7.67
N THR A 27 -6.20 1.69 -6.94
CA THR A 27 -6.17 1.69 -5.48
C THR A 27 -7.56 1.89 -4.91
N LYS A 28 -8.33 2.84 -5.43
CA LYS A 28 -9.71 3.10 -4.98
C LYS A 28 -10.60 1.86 -5.14
N LYS A 29 -10.53 1.17 -6.29
CA LYS A 29 -11.30 -0.06 -6.54
C LYS A 29 -10.92 -1.17 -5.55
N ARG A 30 -9.62 -1.35 -5.30
CA ARG A 30 -9.10 -2.37 -4.36
C ARG A 30 -9.41 -2.04 -2.89
N ALA A 31 -9.44 -0.75 -2.54
CA ALA A 31 -9.85 -0.29 -1.22
C ALA A 31 -11.33 -0.64 -0.93
N TYR A 32 -12.21 -0.61 -1.94
CA TYR A 32 -13.59 -1.10 -1.76
C TYR A 32 -13.66 -2.61 -1.50
N ILE A 33 -12.77 -3.40 -2.11
CA ILE A 33 -12.68 -4.85 -1.85
C ILE A 33 -12.23 -5.08 -0.40
N SER A 34 -11.20 -4.36 0.06
CA SER A 34 -10.75 -4.34 1.45
C SER A 34 -11.89 -4.01 2.42
N ALA A 35 -12.63 -2.94 2.16
CA ALA A 35 -13.78 -2.54 2.96
C ALA A 35 -14.87 -3.62 3.01
N GLY A 36 -15.11 -4.30 1.88
CA GLY A 36 -16.04 -5.42 1.80
C GLY A 36 -15.59 -6.64 2.61
N ALA A 37 -14.28 -6.91 2.70
CA ALA A 37 -13.74 -8.02 3.48
C ALA A 37 -14.00 -7.85 4.99
N ALA A 38 -14.03 -6.62 5.49
CA ALA A 38 -14.33 -6.30 6.90
C ALA A 38 -15.78 -6.61 7.33
N ILE A 39 -16.68 -6.88 6.38
CA ILE A 39 -18.08 -7.28 6.64
C ILE A 39 -18.16 -8.77 6.98
N VAL A 40 -17.17 -9.57 6.57
CA VAL A 40 -17.14 -11.01 6.82
C VAL A 40 -16.81 -11.27 8.29
N PRO A 41 -17.66 -11.98 9.06
CA PRO A 41 -17.49 -12.16 10.50
C PRO A 41 -16.44 -13.25 10.85
N ILE A 42 -15.29 -13.23 10.17
CA ILE A 42 -14.15 -14.11 10.41
C ILE A 42 -13.02 -13.26 11.00
N PRO A 43 -12.52 -13.58 12.21
CA PRO A 43 -11.43 -12.84 12.83
C PRO A 43 -10.20 -12.76 11.91
N PHE A 44 -9.65 -11.55 11.75
CA PHE A 44 -8.44 -11.26 10.96
C PHE A 44 -8.53 -11.53 9.45
N PHE A 45 -9.72 -11.84 8.94
CA PHE A 45 -9.90 -12.12 7.51
C PHE A 45 -9.62 -10.90 6.65
N ASP A 46 -10.13 -9.73 7.05
CA ASP A 46 -9.88 -8.43 6.45
C ASP A 46 -8.37 -8.14 6.31
N VAL A 47 -7.59 -8.36 7.37
CA VAL A 47 -6.13 -8.15 7.37
C VAL A 47 -5.43 -9.05 6.35
N VAL A 48 -5.82 -10.32 6.27
CA VAL A 48 -5.23 -11.27 5.30
C VAL A 48 -5.54 -10.85 3.87
N ILE A 49 -6.78 -10.44 3.61
CA ILE A 49 -7.20 -9.94 2.30
C ILE A 49 -6.44 -8.67 1.93
N ASP A 50 -6.32 -7.72 2.85
CA ASP A 50 -5.61 -6.45 2.63
C ASP A 50 -4.14 -6.68 2.25
N VAL A 51 -3.44 -7.56 2.99
CA VAL A 51 -2.05 -7.92 2.68
C VAL A 51 -1.95 -8.60 1.32
N GLY A 52 -2.85 -9.53 1.02
CA GLY A 52 -2.88 -10.21 -0.27
C GLY A 52 -3.09 -9.25 -1.44
N ILE A 53 -4.03 -8.32 -1.31
CA ILE A 53 -4.30 -7.30 -2.34
C ILE A 53 -3.09 -6.37 -2.50
N LEU A 54 -2.48 -5.89 -1.40
CA LEU A 54 -1.29 -5.03 -1.46
C LEU A 54 -0.11 -5.74 -2.11
N THR A 55 0.09 -7.03 -1.81
CA THR A 55 1.14 -7.87 -2.40
C THR A 55 1.04 -7.92 -3.93
N ALA A 56 -0.17 -7.92 -4.48
CA ALA A 56 -0.39 -7.88 -5.93
C ALA A 56 -0.39 -6.45 -6.50
N LEU A 57 -0.94 -5.48 -5.76
CA LEU A 57 -1.09 -4.09 -6.19
C LEU A 57 0.25 -3.35 -6.28
N ILE A 58 1.15 -3.54 -5.31
CA ILE A 58 2.44 -2.83 -5.24
C ILE A 58 3.30 -3.09 -6.49
N PRO A 59 3.55 -4.35 -6.90
CA PRO A 59 4.31 -4.63 -8.13
C PRO A 59 3.62 -4.15 -9.41
N GLU A 60 2.28 -4.07 -9.42
CA GLU A 60 1.51 -3.54 -10.55
C GLU A 60 1.68 -2.01 -10.67
N ILE A 61 1.67 -1.29 -9.55
CA ILE A 61 1.97 0.15 -9.51
C ILE A 61 3.37 0.41 -10.06
N ASN A 62 4.36 -0.36 -9.61
CA ASN A 62 5.75 -0.20 -10.07
C ASN A 62 5.86 -0.34 -11.58
N GLN A 63 5.28 -1.40 -12.15
CA GLN A 63 5.28 -1.63 -13.59
C GLN A 63 4.62 -0.48 -14.36
N LYS A 64 3.48 0.02 -13.88
CA LYS A 64 2.77 1.14 -14.52
C LYS A 64 3.58 2.43 -14.53
N LEU A 65 4.46 2.62 -13.55
CA LEU A 65 5.38 3.77 -13.46
C LEU A 65 6.74 3.51 -14.13
N GLY A 66 6.92 2.36 -14.80
CA GLY A 66 8.17 1.99 -15.46
C GLY A 66 9.28 1.56 -14.49
N LEU A 67 8.94 1.26 -13.23
CA LEU A 67 9.86 0.78 -12.21
C LEU A 67 9.89 -0.75 -12.17
N SER A 68 11.00 -1.31 -11.68
CA SER A 68 11.14 -2.76 -11.50
C SER A 68 10.08 -3.31 -10.55
N LYS A 69 9.61 -4.54 -10.79
CA LYS A 69 8.63 -5.21 -9.91
C LYS A 69 9.16 -5.36 -8.48
N ASP A 70 10.47 -5.58 -8.36
CA ASP A 70 11.19 -5.73 -7.08
C ASP A 70 11.59 -4.39 -6.46
N TYR A 71 11.27 -3.27 -7.10
CA TYR A 71 11.44 -1.95 -6.49
C TYR A 71 10.42 -1.78 -5.37
N THR A 72 10.82 -2.07 -4.14
CA THR A 72 9.95 -1.88 -2.99
C THR A 72 10.71 -1.11 -1.93
N THR A 73 10.14 0.00 -1.48
CA THR A 73 10.72 0.77 -0.37
C THR A 73 10.37 0.15 0.99
N VAL A 74 9.42 -0.80 1.06
CA VAL A 74 8.85 -1.29 2.32
C VAL A 74 8.35 -2.76 2.35
N PHE A 75 8.38 -3.51 1.25
CA PHE A 75 7.69 -4.82 1.19
C PHE A 75 8.46 -5.85 0.36
N ASN A 76 8.94 -6.93 0.97
CA ASN A 76 9.63 -8.02 0.25
C ASN A 76 8.64 -9.14 -0.14
N PRO A 77 8.22 -9.23 -1.42
CA PRO A 77 7.30 -10.27 -1.88
C PRO A 77 7.97 -11.65 -2.04
N GLN A 78 9.30 -11.73 -2.08
CA GLN A 78 10.03 -12.97 -2.36
C GLN A 78 10.12 -13.87 -1.11
N THR A 79 10.26 -13.28 0.08
CA THR A 79 10.40 -14.04 1.34
C THR A 79 9.07 -14.37 2.01
N LYS A 80 7.97 -13.71 1.61
CA LYS A 80 6.70 -13.70 2.37
C LYS A 80 6.87 -13.26 3.83
N GLU A 81 8.00 -12.65 4.18
CA GLU A 81 8.28 -12.20 5.53
C GLU A 81 7.85 -10.75 5.65
N VAL A 82 6.86 -10.54 6.51
CA VAL A 82 6.41 -9.20 6.90
C VAL A 82 7.51 -8.61 7.79
N HIS A 83 8.23 -7.60 7.31
CA HIS A 83 9.19 -6.84 8.12
C HIS A 83 8.43 -5.92 9.09
N TRP A 84 7.95 -6.51 10.19
CA TRP A 84 7.11 -5.86 11.20
C TRP A 84 7.70 -4.57 11.76
N ASP A 85 9.02 -4.44 11.82
CA ASP A 85 9.67 -3.25 12.37
C ASP A 85 9.61 -2.04 11.42
N GLU A 86 9.57 -2.26 10.12
CA GLU A 86 9.44 -1.18 9.13
C GLU A 86 7.98 -0.68 9.06
N LEU A 87 7.02 -1.60 9.24
CA LEU A 87 5.59 -1.28 9.40
C LEU A 87 5.32 -0.50 10.70
N LYS A 88 5.93 -0.91 11.82
CA LYS A 88 5.86 -0.18 13.10
C LYS A 88 6.43 1.22 12.99
N LYS A 89 7.59 1.40 12.33
CA LYS A 89 8.20 2.73 12.10
C LYS A 89 7.31 3.67 11.29
N ARG A 90 6.43 3.14 10.43
CA ARG A 90 5.42 3.90 9.67
C ARG A 90 4.05 4.00 10.38
N GLY A 91 3.97 3.65 11.67
CA GLY A 91 2.79 3.82 12.51
C GLY A 91 1.75 2.70 12.42
N ILE A 92 2.06 1.59 11.74
CA ILE A 92 1.18 0.42 11.67
C ILE A 92 1.51 -0.48 12.87
N GLU A 93 1.02 -0.06 14.03
CA GLU A 93 1.14 -0.84 15.26
C GLU A 93 0.07 -1.94 15.31
N PHE A 94 0.43 -3.15 14.90
CA PHE A 94 -0.36 -4.35 15.20
C PHE A 94 -0.27 -4.78 16.68
N SER A 95 0.25 -3.92 17.56
CA SER A 95 0.34 -4.13 19.02
C SER A 95 -1.05 -4.36 19.65
N GLY A 96 -2.08 -3.72 19.10
CA GLY A 96 -3.48 -3.92 19.50
C GLY A 96 -3.98 -5.36 19.31
N LEU A 97 -3.41 -6.12 18.37
CA LEU A 97 -3.81 -7.50 18.05
C LEU A 97 -3.39 -8.51 19.12
N MET A 98 -2.20 -8.31 19.72
CA MET A 98 -1.75 -9.11 20.86
C MET A 98 -2.52 -8.75 22.13
N VAL A 99 -2.81 -7.46 22.36
CA VAL A 99 -3.63 -7.01 23.50
C VAL A 99 -5.08 -7.49 23.38
N ALA A 100 -5.65 -7.48 22.16
CA ALA A 100 -6.99 -8.00 21.90
C ALA A 100 -7.12 -9.48 22.26
N ARG A 101 -6.11 -10.31 22.00
CA ARG A 101 -6.12 -11.75 22.37
C ARG A 101 -6.25 -11.97 23.88
N THR A 102 -5.64 -11.10 24.68
CA THR A 102 -5.68 -11.16 26.16
C THR A 102 -6.96 -10.51 26.72
N GLY A 103 -7.46 -9.44 26.09
CA GLY A 103 -8.69 -8.74 26.49
C GLY A 103 -9.98 -9.49 26.15
N VAL A 104 -10.03 -10.19 25.02
CA VAL A 104 -11.21 -10.93 24.53
C VAL A 104 -11.53 -12.12 25.43
N LYS A 105 -10.53 -12.90 25.86
CA LYS A 105 -10.73 -14.02 26.81
C LYS A 105 -11.30 -13.57 28.16
N LYS A 106 -10.96 -12.37 28.63
CA LYS A 106 -11.41 -11.84 29.93
C LYS A 106 -12.76 -11.12 29.86
N SER A 107 -13.13 -10.57 28.70
CA SER A 107 -14.39 -9.83 28.50
C SER A 107 -15.58 -10.71 28.09
N ILE A 108 -15.35 -11.81 27.35
CA ILE A 108 -16.43 -12.70 26.88
C ILE A 108 -17.22 -13.33 28.04
N ASN A 109 -16.56 -13.77 29.12
CA ASN A 109 -17.23 -14.50 30.19
C ASN A 109 -18.10 -13.62 31.12
N GLY A 110 -17.90 -12.30 31.14
CA GLY A 110 -18.60 -11.39 32.07
C GLY A 110 -19.54 -10.39 31.41
N PHE A 111 -19.28 -9.99 30.16
CA PHE A 111 -20.01 -8.92 29.48
C PHE A 111 -21.09 -9.44 28.51
N VAL A 112 -20.83 -10.59 27.86
CA VAL A 112 -21.74 -11.21 26.88
C VAL A 112 -23.02 -11.74 27.53
N SER A 113 -22.93 -12.29 28.74
CA SER A 113 -24.10 -12.86 29.44
C SER A 113 -25.10 -11.80 29.94
N ARG A 114 -24.65 -10.57 30.25
CA ARG A 114 -25.53 -9.48 30.71
C ARG A 114 -26.16 -8.69 29.57
N MET A 115 -25.41 -8.45 28.48
CA MET A 115 -25.85 -7.62 27.34
C MET A 115 -26.93 -8.28 26.46
N LEU A 116 -27.01 -9.61 26.44
CA LEU A 116 -27.95 -10.36 25.61
C LEU A 116 -29.39 -10.38 26.15
N THR A 117 -29.64 -9.88 27.36
CA THR A 117 -30.90 -10.22 28.02
C THR A 117 -32.10 -9.36 27.66
N LYS A 118 -32.00 -8.05 27.32
CA LYS A 118 -33.22 -7.24 27.11
C LYS A 118 -33.04 -6.07 26.11
N GLN A 119 -33.51 -6.27 24.88
CA GLN A 119 -34.14 -5.25 24.01
C GLN A 119 -33.33 -4.25 23.14
N VAL A 120 -32.06 -4.48 22.76
CA VAL A 120 -31.41 -3.68 21.68
C VAL A 120 -30.54 -4.52 20.72
N THR A 121 -30.83 -5.81 20.59
CA THR A 121 -29.97 -6.76 19.84
C THR A 121 -30.08 -6.66 18.32
N LYS A 122 -31.05 -5.93 17.76
CA LYS A 122 -31.24 -5.84 16.29
C LYS A 122 -30.44 -4.74 15.59
N PHE A 123 -29.97 -3.70 16.29
CA PHE A 123 -29.27 -2.56 15.66
C PHE A 123 -27.77 -2.44 15.99
N VAL A 124 -27.29 -3.20 16.98
CA VAL A 124 -25.86 -3.32 17.30
C VAL A 124 -25.02 -4.09 16.25
N PRO A 125 -25.51 -5.10 15.49
CA PRO A 125 -24.63 -5.90 14.65
C PRO A 125 -24.09 -5.19 13.39
N LEU A 126 -24.70 -4.07 12.95
CA LEU A 126 -24.29 -3.34 11.74
C LEU A 126 -23.36 -2.15 12.01
N GLY A 127 -23.37 -1.56 13.22
CA GLY A 127 -22.56 -0.37 13.53
C GLY A 127 -21.06 -0.64 13.52
N GLY A 128 -20.63 -1.78 14.07
CA GLY A 128 -19.22 -2.16 14.10
C GLY A 128 -18.64 -2.43 12.69
N GLN A 129 -19.43 -3.04 11.81
CA GLN A 129 -19.01 -3.38 10.45
C GLN A 129 -18.81 -2.13 9.59
N ILE A 130 -19.68 -1.11 9.73
CA ILE A 130 -19.53 0.16 9.01
C ILE A 130 -18.24 0.88 9.42
N ILE A 131 -17.95 0.93 10.72
CA ILE A 131 -16.73 1.55 11.25
C ILE A 131 -15.50 0.77 10.76
N ALA A 132 -15.51 -0.55 10.87
CA ALA A 132 -14.42 -1.41 10.42
C ALA A 132 -14.18 -1.29 8.90
N ALA A 133 -15.23 -1.35 8.08
CA ALA A 133 -15.14 -1.19 6.63
C ALA A 133 -14.59 0.19 6.23
N SER A 134 -15.03 1.26 6.92
CA SER A 134 -14.53 2.62 6.68
C SER A 134 -13.06 2.75 7.05
N LEU A 135 -12.65 2.17 8.19
CA LEU A 135 -11.26 2.20 8.63
C LEU A 135 -10.36 1.39 7.70
N GLY A 136 -10.77 0.17 7.32
CA GLY A 136 -10.06 -0.68 6.36
C GLY A 136 -9.86 0.05 5.03
N TYR A 137 -10.91 0.66 4.48
CA TYR A 137 -10.83 1.49 3.27
C TYR A 137 -9.77 2.60 3.40
N ILE A 138 -9.82 3.39 4.48
CA ILE A 138 -8.92 4.53 4.67
C ILE A 138 -7.47 4.07 4.84
N VAL A 139 -7.23 3.04 5.65
CA VAL A 139 -5.88 2.52 5.91
C VAL A 139 -5.28 1.92 4.64
N PHE A 140 -6.01 1.03 3.96
CA PHE A 140 -5.59 0.44 2.70
C PHE A 140 -5.24 1.52 1.67
N LYS A 141 -6.14 2.49 1.49
CA LYS A 141 -5.97 3.58 0.53
C LYS A 141 -4.74 4.42 0.86
N LYS A 142 -4.54 4.81 2.12
CA LYS A 142 -3.35 5.60 2.53
C LYS A 142 -2.04 4.86 2.27
N ILE A 143 -1.97 3.56 2.56
CA ILE A 143 -0.75 2.76 2.33
C ILE A 143 -0.42 2.73 0.84
N ALA A 144 -1.40 2.41 -0.01
CA ALA A 144 -1.20 2.32 -1.43
C ALA A 144 -0.92 3.68 -2.09
N GLU A 145 -1.61 4.74 -1.71
CA GLU A 145 -1.37 6.10 -2.21
C GLU A 145 0.03 6.61 -1.84
N SER A 146 0.49 6.32 -0.62
CA SER A 146 1.86 6.64 -0.22
C SER A 146 2.89 5.93 -1.12
N HIS A 147 2.68 4.65 -1.43
CA HIS A 147 3.57 3.91 -2.32
C HIS A 147 3.55 4.45 -3.76
N ILE A 148 2.37 4.87 -4.25
CA ILE A 148 2.22 5.52 -5.56
C ILE A 148 3.03 6.82 -5.61
N GLU A 149 2.95 7.64 -4.57
CA GLU A 149 3.65 8.92 -4.51
C GLU A 149 5.17 8.73 -4.47
N ASP A 150 5.66 7.83 -3.62
CA ASP A 150 7.09 7.49 -3.52
C ASP A 150 7.62 7.00 -4.88
N SER A 151 6.89 6.08 -5.52
CA SER A 151 7.25 5.48 -6.81
C SER A 151 7.20 6.51 -7.93
N TYR A 152 6.18 7.37 -7.98
CA TYR A 152 6.05 8.42 -8.97
C TYR A 152 7.21 9.42 -8.86
N ASN A 153 7.55 9.85 -7.64
CA ASN A 153 8.63 10.80 -7.42
C ASN A 153 9.99 10.21 -7.80
N LEU A 154 10.23 8.93 -7.50
CA LEU A 154 11.42 8.25 -7.97
C LEU A 154 11.46 8.17 -9.50
N ALA A 155 10.37 7.74 -10.13
CA ALA A 155 10.32 7.59 -11.58
C ALA A 155 10.57 8.92 -12.29
N LYS A 156 9.96 10.00 -11.79
CA LYS A 156 10.15 11.37 -12.28
C LYS A 156 11.60 11.83 -12.13
N LYS A 157 12.22 11.54 -10.99
CA LYS A 157 13.63 11.85 -10.76
C LYS A 157 14.53 11.15 -11.78
N ILE A 158 14.34 9.85 -12.00
CA ILE A 158 15.12 9.07 -12.98
C ILE A 158 14.91 9.62 -14.40
N GLN A 159 13.67 9.93 -14.78
CA GLN A 159 13.35 10.49 -16.10
C GLN A 159 14.03 11.85 -16.33
N ASN A 160 14.07 12.72 -15.31
CA ASN A 160 14.74 14.02 -15.41
C ASN A 160 16.27 13.87 -15.52
N GLU A 161 16.89 13.05 -14.67
CA GLU A 161 18.33 12.75 -14.74
C GLU A 161 18.73 12.16 -16.10
N GLN A 162 17.88 11.32 -16.69
CA GLN A 162 18.11 10.77 -18.03
C GLN A 162 18.04 11.86 -19.10
N ARG A 163 17.03 12.74 -19.08
CA ARG A 163 16.93 13.86 -20.02
C ARG A 163 18.13 14.81 -19.95
N GLU A 164 18.63 15.09 -18.75
CA GLU A 164 19.83 15.92 -18.55
C GLU A 164 21.08 15.24 -19.14
N ARG A 165 21.26 13.94 -18.93
CA ARG A 165 22.35 13.15 -19.53
C ARG A 165 22.27 13.13 -21.05
N ASP A 166 21.08 12.93 -21.60
CA ASP A 166 20.86 12.88 -23.06
C ASP A 166 21.13 14.27 -23.69
N ALA A 167 20.71 15.36 -23.04
CA ALA A 167 21.00 16.73 -23.47
C ALA A 167 22.50 17.07 -23.43
N ALA A 168 23.21 16.62 -22.38
CA ALA A 168 24.66 16.81 -22.27
C ALA A 168 25.43 16.04 -23.35
N ALA A 169 25.02 14.81 -23.65
CA ALA A 169 25.62 13.99 -24.72
C ALA A 169 25.41 14.58 -26.12
N GLN A 170 24.25 15.20 -26.37
CA GLN A 170 23.98 15.90 -27.63
C GLN A 170 24.86 17.15 -27.80
N ASN A 171 25.03 17.94 -26.74
CA ASN A 171 25.84 19.16 -26.77
C ASN A 171 27.34 18.86 -26.99
N GLN A 172 27.85 17.77 -26.40
CA GLN A 172 29.24 17.35 -26.59
C GLN A 172 29.56 16.88 -28.02
N ASN A 173 28.58 16.29 -28.73
CA ASN A 173 28.72 15.89 -30.13
C ASN A 173 28.62 17.06 -31.14
N GLN A 174 28.34 18.28 -30.67
CA GLN A 174 28.11 19.46 -31.50
C GLN A 174 29.28 20.44 -31.49
N ILE A 175 30.40 20.11 -30.84
CA ILE A 175 31.66 20.88 -30.89
C ILE A 175 32.45 20.41 -32.11
N PRO A 176 32.44 21.13 -33.26
CA PRO A 176 33.29 20.79 -34.38
C PRO A 176 34.75 20.91 -33.95
N HIS A 177 35.56 19.91 -34.31
CA HIS A 177 37.01 20.00 -34.39
C HIS A 177 37.40 21.22 -35.24
N GLN A 178 37.54 22.39 -34.63
CA GLN A 178 38.34 23.49 -35.15
C GLN A 178 39.68 23.41 -34.40
N ALA A 179 40.60 22.63 -34.99
CA ALA A 179 42.02 22.63 -34.69
C ALA A 179 42.76 22.82 -36.01
#